data_AF-A0A2T6FLZ9-F1
#
_entry.id   AF-A0A2T6FLZ9-F1
#
_cell.length_a   1.000
_cell.length_b   1.000
_cell.length_c   1.000
_cell.angle_alpha   90.00
_cell.angle_beta   90.00
_cell.angle_gamma   90.00
#
_symmetry.space_group_name_H-M   'P 1'
#
loop_
_entity.id
_entity.type
_entity.pdbx_description
1 polymer ?
#
loop_
_entity_poly.entity_id
_entity_poly.type
_entity_poly.pdbx_seq_one_letter_code
_entity_poly.pdbx_strand_id
1 'polypeptide(L)'
;MNENLIKLLETIKSVPDFYGVEFSSINDTNVFGDNALHCVCLWGDIEAAKLLIENGIEINQHGEGGFTPLNMALDFKHQELANYLISVGADTSVIGAKFVYDAEKSKKHMQGMAAEIKALEEKIKNTCGNA
;
A
#
# COMPACT_ATOMS: atom_id res chain seq x y z
N MET A 1 3.76 -10.47 15.14
CA MET A 1 2.74 -9.46 14.82
C MET A 1 2.72 -8.47 15.99
N ASN A 2 2.98 -7.18 15.74
CA ASN A 2 3.06 -6.15 16.78
C ASN A 2 1.65 -5.90 17.35
N GLU A 3 1.45 -6.00 18.66
CA GLU A 3 0.13 -5.78 19.30
C GLU A 3 -0.46 -4.41 18.95
N ASN A 4 0.37 -3.38 18.74
CA ASN A 4 -0.07 -2.06 18.31
C ASN A 4 -0.65 -2.07 16.88
N LEU A 5 -0.07 -2.87 15.98
CA LEU A 5 -0.54 -2.99 14.60
C LEU A 5 -1.85 -3.79 14.52
N ILE A 6 -2.00 -4.85 15.33
CA ILE A 6 -3.27 -5.61 15.42
C ILE A 6 -4.40 -4.69 15.88
N LYS A 7 -4.16 -3.92 16.95
CA LYS A 7 -5.15 -3.00 17.51
C LYS A 7 -5.52 -1.87 16.52
N LEU A 8 -4.55 -1.42 15.73
CA LEU A 8 -4.77 -0.46 14.65
C LEU A 8 -5.70 -1.05 13.58
N LEU A 9 -5.45 -2.27 13.11
CA LEU A 9 -6.30 -2.98 12.14
C LEU A 9 -7.72 -3.22 12.67
N GLU A 10 -7.85 -3.55 13.95
CA GLU A 10 -9.16 -3.69 14.60
C GLU A 10 -9.94 -2.37 14.69
N THR A 11 -9.23 -1.24 14.69
CA THR A 11 -9.83 0.08 14.73
C THR A 11 -10.27 0.54 13.34
N ILE A 12 -9.55 0.14 12.28
CA ILE A 12 -9.83 0.49 10.87
C ILE A 12 -10.77 -0.52 10.18
N LYS A 13 -11.71 -1.14 10.93
CA LYS A 13 -12.69 -2.10 10.38
C LYS A 13 -13.59 -1.53 9.27
N SER A 14 -13.60 -0.22 9.09
CA SER A 14 -14.30 0.50 8.02
C SER A 14 -13.81 0.11 6.62
N VAL A 15 -12.55 -0.36 6.48
CA VAL A 15 -11.97 -0.78 5.21
C VAL A 15 -11.97 -2.32 5.14
N PRO A 16 -12.90 -2.94 4.40
CA PRO A 16 -12.85 -4.37 4.19
C PRO A 16 -11.62 -4.66 3.31
N ASP A 17 -10.69 -5.46 3.82
CA ASP A 17 -9.59 -6.15 3.13
C ASP A 17 -8.29 -5.41 2.75
N PHE A 18 -8.21 -4.06 2.79
CA PHE A 18 -7.00 -3.30 2.39
C PHE A 18 -6.37 -3.78 1.06
N TYR A 19 -7.15 -4.40 0.18
CA TYR A 19 -6.69 -5.03 -1.06
C TYR A 19 -5.52 -6.00 -0.86
N GLY A 20 -5.45 -6.68 0.29
CA GLY A 20 -4.46 -7.73 0.55
C GLY A 20 -3.11 -7.26 1.11
N VAL A 21 -3.05 -6.10 1.78
CA VAL A 21 -1.86 -5.73 2.58
C VAL A 21 -1.65 -6.75 3.71
N GLU A 22 -0.44 -7.34 3.80
CA GLU A 22 -0.13 -8.42 4.75
C GLU A 22 0.12 -7.95 6.20
N PHE A 23 0.32 -6.65 6.41
CA PHE A 23 0.52 -6.00 7.72
C PHE A 23 1.52 -6.71 8.66
N SER A 24 2.60 -7.25 8.10
CA SER A 24 3.81 -7.62 8.85
C SER A 24 4.55 -6.37 9.37
N SER A 25 4.45 -5.26 8.64
CA SER A 25 4.91 -3.91 8.95
C SER A 25 3.82 -2.88 8.63
N ILE A 26 3.86 -1.72 9.29
CA ILE A 26 2.94 -0.58 9.02
C ILE A 26 3.08 -0.06 7.58
N ASN A 27 4.27 -0.24 6.99
CA ASN A 27 4.62 0.21 5.65
C ASN A 27 4.47 -0.88 4.58
N ASP A 28 3.89 -2.03 4.93
CA ASP A 28 3.62 -3.05 3.93
C ASP A 28 2.67 -2.53 2.86
N THR A 29 2.91 -2.99 1.64
CA THR A 29 2.14 -2.64 0.46
C THR A 29 1.48 -3.87 -0.11
N ASN A 30 0.34 -3.70 -0.77
CA ASN A 30 -0.26 -4.75 -1.57
C ASN A 30 0.49 -4.94 -2.91
N VAL A 31 -0.04 -5.78 -3.78
CA VAL A 31 0.52 -6.08 -5.12
C VAL A 31 0.60 -4.87 -6.05
N PHE A 32 -0.13 -3.80 -5.77
CA PHE A 32 -0.10 -2.54 -6.51
C PHE A 32 0.93 -1.55 -5.93
N GLY A 33 1.65 -1.92 -4.87
CA GLY A 33 2.55 -0.99 -4.16
C GLY A 33 1.81 0.03 -3.29
N ASP A 34 0.49 -0.14 -3.13
CA ASP A 34 -0.33 0.70 -2.26
C ASP A 34 -0.18 0.24 -0.82
N ASN A 35 0.17 1.16 0.07
CA ASN A 35 0.11 0.92 1.51
C ASN A 35 -1.31 1.15 2.05
N ALA A 36 -1.50 0.88 3.34
CA ALA A 36 -2.79 1.06 4.01
C ALA A 36 -3.35 2.49 3.90
N LEU A 37 -2.49 3.52 3.81
CA LEU A 37 -2.92 4.90 3.68
C LEU A 37 -3.59 5.16 2.33
N HIS A 38 -3.16 4.52 1.24
CA HIS A 38 -3.85 4.59 -0.05
C HIS A 38 -5.30 4.10 0.07
N CYS A 39 -5.49 2.91 0.66
CA CYS A 39 -6.82 2.34 0.85
C CYS A 39 -7.71 3.24 1.70
N VAL A 40 -7.19 3.77 2.81
CA VAL A 40 -7.95 4.70 3.64
C VAL A 40 -8.31 5.99 2.89
N CYS A 41 -7.39 6.49 2.05
CA CYS A 41 -7.63 7.67 1.21
C CYS A 41 -8.67 7.42 0.12
N LEU A 42 -8.79 6.20 -0.40
CA LEU A 42 -9.87 5.79 -1.29
C LEU A 42 -11.24 5.89 -0.60
N TRP A 43 -11.34 5.43 0.65
CA TRP A 43 -12.59 5.42 1.42
C TRP A 43 -12.92 6.74 2.10
N GLY A 44 -11.94 7.63 2.27
CA GLY A 44 -12.11 8.94 2.90
C GLY A 44 -12.14 8.90 4.43
N ASP A 45 -11.63 7.84 5.04
CA ASP A 45 -11.65 7.67 6.49
C ASP A 45 -10.52 8.46 7.17
N ILE A 46 -10.82 9.68 7.58
CA ILE A 46 -9.83 10.58 8.19
C ILE A 46 -9.30 10.09 9.54
N GLU A 47 -10.12 9.38 10.32
CA GLU A 47 -9.71 8.88 11.63
C GLU A 47 -8.75 7.70 11.46
N ALA A 48 -9.04 6.80 10.52
CA ALA A 48 -8.10 5.75 10.14
C ALA A 48 -6.78 6.34 9.61
N ALA A 49 -6.83 7.42 8.81
CA ALA A 49 -5.64 8.06 8.26
C ALA A 49 -4.74 8.63 9.36
N LYS A 50 -5.34 9.35 10.32
CA LYS A 50 -4.64 9.88 11.50
C LYS A 50 -3.93 8.77 12.27
N LEU A 51 -4.63 7.69 12.55
CA LEU A 51 -4.06 6.56 13.29
C LEU A 51 -2.89 5.91 12.54
N LEU A 52 -2.99 5.71 11.23
CA LEU A 52 -1.87 5.16 10.43
C LEU A 52 -0.65 6.10 10.46
N ILE A 53 -0.87 7.42 10.34
CA ILE A 53 0.19 8.44 10.37
C ILE A 53 0.87 8.52 11.74
N GLU A 54 0.10 8.49 12.82
CA GLU A 54 0.65 8.44 14.19
C GLU A 54 1.51 7.19 14.45
N ASN A 55 1.25 6.10 13.72
CA ASN A 55 2.03 4.87 13.78
C ASN A 55 3.22 4.82 12.79
N GLY A 56 3.51 5.93 12.11
CA GLY A 56 4.69 6.07 11.26
C GLY A 56 4.57 5.42 9.89
N ILE A 57 3.36 5.39 9.32
CA ILE A 57 3.18 5.00 7.93
C ILE A 57 3.86 6.00 6.97
N GLU A 58 4.40 5.50 5.85
CA GLU A 58 4.97 6.30 4.79
C GLU A 58 3.87 7.08 4.04
N ILE A 59 3.84 8.40 4.23
CA ILE A 59 2.79 9.29 3.72
C ILE A 59 2.90 9.45 2.19
N ASN A 60 4.13 9.40 1.66
CA ASN A 60 4.43 9.66 0.25
C ASN A 60 4.75 8.39 -0.52
N GLN A 61 4.27 7.24 -0.05
CA GLN A 61 4.45 5.97 -0.76
C GLN A 61 3.89 6.09 -2.18
N HIS A 62 4.66 5.61 -3.15
CA HIS A 62 4.23 5.58 -4.55
C HIS A 62 3.68 4.19 -4.89
N GLY A 63 2.38 4.10 -5.12
CA GLY A 63 1.72 2.95 -5.71
C GLY A 63 1.99 2.78 -7.20
N GLU A 64 1.25 1.87 -7.83
CA GLU A 64 1.33 1.61 -9.27
C GLU A 64 0.94 2.87 -10.06
N GLY A 65 1.64 3.14 -11.16
CA GLY A 65 1.44 4.36 -11.94
C GLY A 65 1.87 5.66 -11.25
N GLY A 66 2.51 5.57 -10.07
CA GLY A 66 3.03 6.72 -9.33
C GLY A 66 2.00 7.45 -8.47
N PHE A 67 0.83 6.85 -8.25
CA PHE A 67 -0.17 7.39 -7.34
C PHE A 67 0.36 7.45 -5.90
N THR A 68 -0.03 8.51 -5.19
CA THR A 68 0.24 8.67 -3.77
C THR A 68 -1.09 8.67 -3.00
N PRO A 69 -1.08 8.49 -1.68
CA PRO A 69 -2.29 8.57 -0.88
C PRO A 69 -3.03 9.90 -1.06
N LEU A 70 -2.29 11.01 -1.20
CA LEU A 70 -2.87 12.32 -1.48
C LEU A 70 -3.61 12.37 -2.83
N ASN A 71 -3.06 11.75 -3.88
CA ASN A 71 -3.75 11.67 -5.17
C ASN A 71 -5.07 10.91 -5.03
N MET A 72 -5.10 9.79 -4.30
CA MET A 72 -6.35 9.06 -4.04
C MET A 72 -7.37 9.93 -3.29
N ALA A 73 -6.96 10.62 -2.21
CA ALA A 73 -7.88 11.48 -1.47
C ALA A 73 -8.49 12.59 -2.37
N LEU A 74 -7.69 13.15 -3.28
CA LEU A 74 -8.15 14.18 -4.22
C LEU A 74 -9.06 13.62 -5.33
N ASP A 75 -8.69 12.51 -5.95
CA ASP A 75 -9.46 11.87 -7.04
C ASP A 75 -10.84 11.41 -6.55
N PHE A 76 -10.91 10.91 -5.32
CA PHE A 76 -12.16 10.50 -4.67
C PHE A 76 -12.87 11.64 -3.93
N LYS A 77 -12.37 12.87 -4.04
CA LYS A 77 -12.98 14.11 -3.52
C LYS A 77 -13.10 14.20 -2.00
N HIS A 78 -12.22 13.51 -1.27
CA HIS A 78 -12.14 13.56 0.19
C HIS A 78 -11.33 14.77 0.65
N GLN A 79 -11.91 15.96 0.49
CA GLN A 79 -11.18 17.22 0.62
C GLN A 79 -10.65 17.48 2.04
N GLU A 80 -11.40 17.07 3.08
CA GLU A 80 -10.94 17.18 4.47
C GLU A 80 -9.70 16.32 4.72
N LEU A 81 -9.73 15.07 4.25
CA LEU A 81 -8.60 14.16 4.34
C LEU A 81 -7.39 14.65 3.53
N ALA A 82 -7.61 15.15 2.30
CA ALA A 82 -6.53 15.72 1.49
C ALA A 82 -5.87 16.91 2.20
N ASN A 83 -6.66 17.81 2.81
CA ASN A 83 -6.12 18.93 3.59
C ASN A 83 -5.33 18.46 4.80
N TYR A 84 -5.78 17.40 5.47
CA TYR A 84 -5.05 16.78 6.58
C TYR A 84 -3.71 16.18 6.11
N LEU A 85 -3.70 15.43 5.01
CA LEU A 85 -2.47 14.88 4.44
C LEU A 85 -1.45 15.99 4.10
N ILE A 86 -1.91 17.08 3.50
CA ILE A 86 -1.07 18.24 3.21
C ILE A 86 -0.51 18.85 4.52
N SER A 87 -1.32 18.95 5.58
CA SER A 87 -0.87 19.53 6.85
C SER A 87 0.18 18.68 7.57
N VAL A 88 0.18 17.36 7.35
CA VAL A 88 1.19 16.44 7.90
C VAL A 88 2.40 16.23 6.97
N GLY A 89 2.51 16.99 5.88
CA GLY A 89 3.68 16.99 5.00
C GLY A 89 3.60 16.06 3.80
N ALA A 90 2.40 15.70 3.33
CA ALA A 90 2.25 15.03 2.05
C ALA A 90 2.79 15.91 0.90
N ASP A 91 3.50 15.28 -0.04
CA ASP A 91 4.09 15.96 -1.18
C ASP A 91 2.99 16.43 -2.13
N THR A 92 2.88 17.75 -2.31
CA THR A 92 1.90 18.37 -3.22
C THR A 92 2.42 18.52 -4.65
N SER A 93 3.72 18.30 -4.87
CA SER A 93 4.34 18.42 -6.20
C SER A 93 3.87 17.31 -7.17
N VAL A 94 3.37 16.21 -6.61
CA VAL A 94 2.87 15.05 -7.36
C VAL A 94 1.37 15.13 -7.66
N ILE A 95 0.67 16.17 -7.19
CA ILE A 95 -0.75 16.39 -7.47
C ILE A 95 -0.91 16.68 -8.96
N GLY A 96 -1.75 15.88 -9.64
CA GLY A 96 -1.99 16.02 -11.07
C GLY A 96 -0.96 15.31 -11.95
N ALA A 97 -0.04 14.53 -11.37
CA ALA A 97 0.69 13.52 -12.11
C ALA A 97 -0.34 12.57 -12.76
N LYS A 98 -0.43 12.60 -14.09
CA LYS A 98 -1.28 11.66 -14.82
C LYS A 98 -0.75 10.25 -14.56
N PHE A 99 -1.67 9.30 -14.41
CA PHE A 99 -1.34 7.88 -14.49
C PHE A 99 -0.44 7.63 -15.70
N VAL A 100 0.82 7.30 -15.45
CA VAL A 100 1.72 6.79 -16.47
C VAL A 100 1.75 5.28 -16.27
N TYR A 101 0.99 4.57 -17.11
CA TYR A 101 1.14 3.12 -17.21
C TYR A 101 2.55 2.82 -17.71
N ASP A 102 3.43 2.42 -16.80
CA ASP A 102 4.76 1.93 -17.13
C ASP A 102 4.73 0.41 -17.23
N ALA A 103 4.45 -0.08 -18.44
CA ALA A 103 4.41 -1.50 -18.76
C ALA A 103 5.69 -2.24 -18.36
N GLU A 104 6.85 -1.59 -18.41
CA GLU A 104 8.13 -2.23 -18.08
C GLU A 104 8.33 -2.35 -16.56
N LYS A 105 7.84 -1.38 -15.77
CA LYS A 105 7.83 -1.47 -14.30
C LYS A 105 6.93 -2.62 -13.83
N SER A 106 5.69 -2.72 -14.33
CA SER A 106 4.77 -3.81 -13.97
C SER A 106 5.29 -5.19 -14.45
N LYS A 107 5.95 -5.24 -15.61
CA LYS A 107 6.62 -6.46 -16.11
C LYS A 107 7.80 -6.89 -15.25
N LYS A 108 8.65 -5.97 -14.79
CA LYS A 108 9.77 -6.28 -13.89
C LYS A 108 9.29 -6.84 -12.54
N HIS A 109 8.20 -6.31 -12.01
CA HIS A 109 7.57 -6.81 -10.79
C HIS A 109 7.01 -8.24 -10.98
N MET A 110 6.25 -8.49 -12.07
CA MET A 110 5.77 -9.84 -12.43
C MET A 110 6.92 -10.84 -12.65
N GLN A 111 8.03 -10.40 -13.25
CA GLN A 111 9.21 -11.24 -13.44
C GLN A 111 9.89 -11.61 -12.10
N GLY A 112 9.88 -10.71 -11.13
CA GLY A 112 10.36 -10.98 -9.77
C GLY A 112 9.54 -12.08 -9.08
N MET A 113 8.21 -11.95 -9.09
CA MET A 113 7.31 -12.98 -8.54
C MET A 113 7.47 -14.32 -9.27
N ALA A 114 7.58 -14.31 -10.61
CA ALA A 114 7.81 -15.52 -11.39
C ALA A 114 9.15 -16.19 -11.04
N ALA A 115 10.20 -15.40 -10.76
CA ALA A 115 11.50 -15.92 -10.34
C ALA A 115 11.43 -16.56 -8.94
N GLU A 116 10.68 -15.96 -8.01
CA GLU A 116 10.46 -16.51 -6.67
C GLU A 116 9.64 -17.81 -6.70
N ILE A 117 8.57 -17.86 -7.50
CA ILE A 117 7.78 -19.08 -7.73
C ILE A 117 8.68 -20.20 -8.27
N LYS A 118 9.51 -19.90 -9.28
CA LYS A 118 10.44 -20.88 -9.86
C LYS A 118 11.46 -21.39 -8.84
N ALA A 119 11.99 -20.49 -7.99
CA ALA A 119 12.92 -20.87 -6.93
C ALA A 119 12.26 -21.74 -5.85
N LEU A 120 10.98 -21.51 -5.56
CA LEU A 120 10.18 -22.35 -4.65
C LEU A 120 9.88 -23.72 -5.26
N GLU A 121 9.54 -23.79 -6.54
CA GLU A 121 9.31 -25.05 -7.28
C GLU A 121 10.57 -25.94 -7.28
N GLU A 122 11.75 -25.36 -7.53
CA GLU A 122 13.02 -26.10 -7.44
C GLU A 122 13.31 -26.59 -6.03
N LYS A 123 13.05 -25.76 -5.00
CA LYS A 123 13.19 -26.18 -3.60
C LYS A 123 12.26 -27.35 -3.26
N ILE A 124 11.00 -27.30 -3.68
CA ILE A 124 10.02 -28.39 -3.49
C ILE A 124 10.49 -29.67 -4.20
N LYS A 125 11.00 -29.54 -5.43
CA LYS A 125 11.53 -30.69 -6.18
C LYS A 125 12.73 -31.34 -5.49
N ASN A 126 13.60 -30.54 -4.89
CA ASN A 126 14.80 -31.04 -4.21
C ASN A 126 14.52 -31.62 -2.82
N THR A 127 13.46 -31.18 -2.13
CA THR A 127 13.02 -31.77 -0.85
C THR A 127 12.16 -33.02 -1.02
N CYS A 128 11.36 -33.11 -2.09
CA CYS A 128 10.59 -34.32 -2.40
C CYS A 128 11.37 -35.38 -3.20
N GLY A 129 12.53 -35.03 -3.79
CA GLY A 129 13.37 -35.93 -4.58
C GLY A 129 14.40 -36.77 -3.80
N ASN A 130 14.45 -36.63 -2.47
CA ASN A 130 15.33 -37.42 -1.58
C ASN A 130 14.52 -38.33 -0.63
N ALA A 131 13.52 -39.05 -1.17
CA ALA A 131 12.86 -40.17 -0.49
C ALA A 131 13.38 -41.51 -1.03
#